data_AF-A0A376RK97-F1
#
_entry.id   AF-A0A376RK97-F1
#
_cell.length_a   1.000
_cell.length_b   1.000
_cell.length_c   1.000
_cell.angle_alpha   90.00
_cell.angle_beta   90.00
_cell.angle_gamma   90.00
#
_symmetry.space_group_name_H-M   'P 1'
#
loop_
_entity.id
_entity.type
_entity.pdbx_description
1 polymer ?
#
loop_
_entity_poly.entity_id
_entity_poly.type
_entity_poly.pdbx_seq_one_letter_code
_entity_poly.pdbx_strand_id
1 'polypeptide(L)' 'MDGVVAGDTTYREWFLRQPYTRQKQIVGETRAKLIRDGGMSPDEFYTDKGEWLTLKQLRERDAQVFRKAGI' A
#
# COMPACT_ATOMS: atom_id res chain seq x y z
N MET A 1 5.46 20.50 -7.83
CA MET A 1 6.02 20.67 -6.47
C MET A 1 5.50 19.51 -5.65
N ASP A 2 6.37 18.54 -5.33
CA ASP A 2 6.06 17.53 -4.32
C ASP A 2 6.11 18.24 -2.96
N GLY A 3 4.93 18.59 -2.44
CA GLY A 3 4.77 19.47 -1.30
C GLY A 3 5.55 19.02 -0.06
N VAL A 4 6.02 20.00 0.71
CA VAL A 4 6.68 19.83 2.02
C VAL A 4 5.85 18.87 2.88
N VAL A 5 6.48 17.77 3.27
CA VAL A 5 5.93 16.80 4.20
C VAL A 5 6.26 17.28 5.61
N ALA A 6 5.27 17.42 6.49
CA ALA A 6 5.54 17.72 7.89
C ALA A 6 6.39 16.59 8.50
N GLY A 7 7.37 16.92 9.34
CA GLY A 7 8.37 15.96 9.83
C GLY A 7 7.82 14.77 10.63
N ASP A 8 6.54 14.80 10.97
CA ASP A 8 5.76 13.79 11.68
C ASP A 8 4.89 12.90 10.75
N THR A 9 4.83 13.20 9.45
CA THR A 9 3.98 12.44 8.51
C THR A 9 4.63 11.10 8.15
N THR A 10 3.93 10.00 8.42
CA THR A 10 4.34 8.65 8.01
C THR A 10 4.23 8.48 6.49
N TYR A 11 4.99 7.55 5.92
CA TYR A 11 4.89 7.24 4.49
C TYR A 11 3.46 6.85 4.08
N ARG A 12 2.74 6.10 4.93
CA ARG A 12 1.35 5.71 4.67
C ARG A 12 0.43 6.92 4.59
N GLU A 13 0.53 7.86 5.52
CA GLU A 13 -0.28 9.08 5.51
C GLU A 13 0.02 9.95 4.30
N TRP A 14 1.31 10.13 3.97
CA TRP A 14 1.70 10.83 2.75
C TRP A 14 1.15 10.14 1.50
N PHE A 15 1.27 8.82 1.41
CA PHE A 15 0.80 8.02 0.27
C PHE A 15 -0.71 8.16 0.08
N LEU A 16 -1.49 8.06 1.16
CA LEU A 16 -2.95 8.16 1.12
C LEU A 16 -3.45 9.54 0.68
N ARG A 17 -2.68 10.61 0.96
CA ARG A 17 -2.97 11.98 0.48
C ARG A 17 -2.75 12.16 -1.03
N GLN A 18 -1.97 11.28 -1.68
CA GLN A 18 -1.69 11.41 -3.11
C GLN A 18 -2.92 11.05 -3.96
N PRO A 19 -3.05 11.63 -5.18
CA PRO A 19 -4.03 11.18 -6.16
C PRO A 19 -3.89 9.68 -6.43
N TYR A 20 -5.01 8.99 -6.67
CA TYR A 20 -4.97 7.54 -6.89
C TYR A 20 -4.09 7.15 -8.08
N THR A 21 -4.02 7.97 -9.13
CA THR A 21 -3.10 7.79 -10.26
C THR A 21 -1.64 7.72 -9.81
N ARG A 22 -1.23 8.60 -8.89
CA ARG A 22 0.13 8.60 -8.32
C ARG A 22 0.38 7.39 -7.44
N GLN A 23 -0.59 7.00 -6.63
CA GLN A 23 -0.50 5.78 -5.81
C GLN A 23 -0.26 4.54 -6.67
N LYS A 24 -1.02 4.39 -7.78
CA LYS A 24 -0.85 3.29 -8.74
C LYS A 24 0.52 3.30 -9.41
N GLN A 25 1.07 4.46 -9.74
CA GLN A 25 2.42 4.54 -10.31
C GLN A 25 3.51 4.05 -9.36
N ILE A 26 3.33 4.23 -8.05
CA ILE A 26 4.36 3.88 -7.06
C ILE A 26 4.34 2.38 -6.75
N VAL A 27 3.17 1.79 -6.49
CA VAL A 27 3.07 0.39 -6.00
C VAL A 27 2.32 -0.57 -6.92
N GLY A 28 1.75 -0.04 -8.02
CA GLY A 28 0.82 -0.77 -8.88
C GLY A 28 -0.64 -0.72 -8.38
N GLU A 29 -1.57 -1.03 -9.26
CA GLU A 29 -3.02 -0.88 -9.02
C GLU A 29 -3.53 -1.71 -7.84
N THR A 30 -3.24 -3.01 -7.83
CA THR A 30 -3.73 -3.91 -6.78
C THR A 30 -3.24 -3.50 -5.40
N ARG A 31 -1.95 -3.18 -5.26
CA ARG A 31 -1.35 -2.78 -3.99
C ARG A 31 -1.86 -1.42 -3.51
N ALA A 32 -2.06 -0.47 -4.42
CA ALA A 32 -2.67 0.81 -4.08
C ALA A 32 -4.08 0.61 -3.49
N LYS A 33 -4.84 -0.32 -4.07
CA LYS A 33 -6.19 -0.68 -3.59
C LYS A 33 -6.16 -1.41 -2.24
N LEU A 34 -5.19 -2.30 -2.01
CA LEU A 34 -4.99 -2.95 -0.72
C LEU A 34 -4.67 -1.94 0.39
N ILE A 35 -3.86 -0.92 0.11
CA ILE A 35 -3.54 0.12 1.09
C ILE A 35 -4.75 1.00 1.39
N ARG A 36 -5.40 1.49 0.33
CA ARG A 36 -6.48 2.48 0.45
C ARG A 36 -7.76 1.88 1.01
N ASP A 37 -8.18 0.74 0.48
CA ASP A 37 -9.51 0.17 0.72
C ASP A 37 -9.43 -1.09 1.61
N GLY A 38 -8.33 -1.85 1.49
CA GLY A 38 -8.10 -3.06 2.28
C GLY A 38 -7.56 -2.79 3.69
N GLY A 39 -6.90 -1.65 3.88
CA GLY A 39 -6.28 -1.26 5.15
C GLY A 39 -4.85 -1.78 5.36
N MET A 40 -4.25 -2.46 4.38
CA MET A 40 -2.88 -2.99 4.47
C MET A 40 -1.84 -1.86 4.54
N SER A 41 -0.83 -1.99 5.40
CA SER A 41 0.27 -1.03 5.47
C SER A 41 1.33 -1.31 4.40
N PRO A 42 2.02 -0.29 3.86
CA PRO A 42 3.04 -0.50 2.82
C PRO A 42 4.22 -1.39 3.24
N ASP A 43 4.59 -1.41 4.52
CA ASP A 43 5.63 -2.27 5.08
C ASP A 43 5.26 -3.76 5.01
N GLU A 44 3.97 -4.10 5.00
CA GLU A 44 3.50 -5.48 4.88
C GLU A 44 3.74 -6.10 3.50
N PHE A 45 4.17 -5.31 2.52
CA PHE A 45 4.57 -5.79 1.20
C PHE A 45 5.93 -6.46 1.17
N TYR A 46 6.66 -6.42 2.28
CA TYR A 46 7.98 -7.01 2.39
C TYR A 46 8.02 -8.11 3.45
N THR A 47 8.96 -9.04 3.30
CA THR A 47 9.38 -9.90 4.39
C THR A 47 10.19 -9.09 5.42
N ASP A 48 10.48 -9.71 6.57
CA ASP A 48 11.41 -9.19 7.58
C ASP A 48 12.83 -8.96 7.02
N LYS A 49 13.17 -9.63 5.92
CA LYS A 49 14.44 -9.46 5.18
C LYS A 49 14.36 -8.43 4.04
N GLY A 50 13.23 -7.74 3.88
CA GLY A 50 13.04 -6.74 2.84
C GLY A 50 12.74 -7.30 1.45
N GLU A 51 12.34 -8.58 1.34
CA GLU A 51 11.99 -9.19 0.05
C GLU A 51 10.56 -8.79 -0.35
N TRP A 52 10.38 -8.33 -1.59
CA TRP A 52 9.06 -7.92 -2.07
C TRP A 52 8.14 -9.11 -2.30
N LEU A 53 7.02 -9.14 -1.57
CA LEU A 53 6.03 -10.21 -1.66
C LEU A 53 5.18 -10.11 -2.93
N THR A 54 4.91 -11.25 -3.54
CA THR A 54 3.95 -11.35 -4.65
C THR A 54 2.51 -11.14 -4.16
N LEU A 55 1.60 -10.76 -5.07
CA LEU A 55 0.18 -10.60 -4.73
C LEU A 55 -0.45 -11.91 -4.22
N LYS A 56 0.03 -13.07 -4.72
CA LYS A 56 -0.41 -14.38 -4.25
C LYS A 56 -0.03 -14.60 -2.78
N GLN A 57 1.22 -14.33 -2.43
CA GLN A 57 1.70 -14.44 -1.05
C GLN A 57 0.97 -13.47 -0.10
N LEU A 58 0.70 -12.23 -0.56
CA LEU A 58 -0.08 -11.27 0.22
C LEU A 58 -1.50 -11.77 0.49
N ARG A 59 -2.15 -12.39 -0.52
CA ARG A 59 -3.48 -12.95 -0.36
C ARG A 59 -3.50 -14.17 0.54
N GLU A 60 -2.46 -15.00 0.50
CA GLU A 60 -2.31 -16.14 1.41
C GLU A 60 -2.12 -15.69 2.86
N ARG A 61 -1.37 -14.59 3.08
CA ARG A 61 -1.14 -14.02 4.41
C ARG A 61 -2.39 -13.37 5.00
N ASP A 62 -3.11 -12.58 4.21
CA ASP A 62 -4.34 -11.93 4.64
C ASP A 62 -5.33 -11.82 3.48
N ALA A 63 -6.19 -12.83 3.33
CA ALA A 63 -7.25 -12.80 2.33
C ALA A 63 -8.37 -11.81 2.68
N GLN A 64 -8.48 -11.36 3.94
CA GLN A 64 -9.55 -10.47 4.38
C GLN A 64 -9.33 -9.05 3.87
N VAL A 65 -8.08 -8.56 3.79
CA VAL A 65 -7.80 -7.24 3.20
C VAL A 65 -8.13 -7.18 1.72
N PHE A 66 -7.95 -8.29 0.99
CA PHE A 66 -8.37 -8.40 -0.41
C PHE A 66 -9.89 -8.30 -0.55
N ARG A 67 -10.64 -9.04 0.29
CA ARG A 67 -12.11 -8.94 0.36
C ARG A 67 -12.59 -7.53 0.70
N LYS A 68 -11.98 -6.87 1.69
CA LYS A 68 -12.31 -5.48 2.06
C LYS A 68 -12.03 -4.50 0.92
N ALA A 69 -10.93 -4.71 0.20
CA ALA A 69 -10.60 -3.96 -0.98
C ALA A 69 -11.52 -4.30 -2.18
N GLY A 70 -12.26 -5.41 -2.16
CA GLY A 70 -13.09 -5.86 -3.29
C GLY A 70 -12.27 -6.34 -4.48
N ILE A 71 -11.15 -7.06 -4.22
CA ILE A 71 -10.22 -7.68 -5.19
C ILE A 71 -9.72 -9.05 -4.70
#